data_AF-G6EJL3-F1
#
_entry.id   AF-G6EJL3-F1
#
_cell.length_a   1.000
_cell.length_b   1.000
_cell.length_c   1.000
_cell.angle_alpha   90.00
_cell.angle_beta   90.00
_cell.angle_gamma   90.00
#
_symmetry.space_group_name_H-M   'P 1'
#
loop_
_entity.id
_entity.type
_entity.pdbx_description
1 polymer ?
#
loop_
_entity_poly.entity_id
_entity_poly.type
_entity_poly.pdbx_seq_one_letter_code
_entity_poly.pdbx_strand_id
1 'polypeptide(L)' 'MTCATCPITVKKAMEGVAGVSAVTVDFAAKTARVTYDPRRANAAAIAAASTNAGYTARAIQN' A
#
# COMPACT_ATOMS: atom_id res chain seq x y z
N MET A 1 0.33 10.49 -10.16
CA MET A 1 -0.44 9.32 -10.67
C MET A 1 -1.13 9.71 -11.97
N THR A 2 -0.35 9.92 -13.03
CA THR A 2 -0.83 10.26 -14.39
C THR A 2 -0.71 9.07 -15.36
N CYS A 3 -0.30 7.90 -14.85
CA CYS A 3 -0.03 6.72 -15.65
C CYS A 3 -0.90 5.55 -15.18
N ALA A 4 -1.53 4.87 -16.14
CA ALA A 4 -2.50 3.80 -15.93
C ALA A 4 -1.94 2.59 -15.16
N THR A 5 -0.61 2.40 -15.19
CA THR A 5 0.07 1.28 -14.51
C THR A 5 0.63 1.63 -13.12
N CYS A 6 0.83 2.92 -12.78
CA CYS A 6 1.20 3.34 -11.42
C CYS A 6 0.33 2.68 -10.34
N PRO A 7 -1.00 2.61 -10.52
CA PRO A 7 -1.90 1.78 -9.73
C PRO A 7 -1.44 0.39 -9.32
N ILE A 8 -0.99 -0.36 -10.32
CA ILE A 8 -0.69 -1.77 -10.19
C ILE A 8 0.60 -1.92 -9.39
N THR A 9 1.59 -1.05 -9.64
CA THR A 9 2.86 -1.05 -8.92
C THR A 9 2.68 -0.80 -7.43
N VAL A 10 1.88 0.19 -7.04
CA VAL A 10 1.61 0.50 -5.63
C VAL A 10 0.92 -0.67 -4.94
N LYS A 11 -0.13 -1.22 -5.55
CA LYS A 11 -0.84 -2.39 -5.04
C LYS A 11 0.11 -3.57 -4.85
N LYS A 12 0.91 -3.88 -5.86
CA LYS A 12 1.85 -5.02 -5.84
C LYS A 12 2.94 -4.86 -4.79
N ALA A 13 3.46 -3.65 -4.60
CA ALA A 13 4.45 -3.38 -3.55
C ALA A 13 3.88 -3.66 -2.15
N MET A 14 2.65 -3.22 -1.87
CA MET A 14 1.98 -3.46 -0.60
C MET A 14 1.61 -4.95 -0.40
N GLU A 15 1.16 -5.64 -1.46
CA GLU A 15 0.88 -7.08 -1.42
C GLU A 15 2.13 -7.93 -1.12
N GLY A 16 3.32 -7.44 -1.46
CA GLY A 16 4.59 -8.13 -1.19
C GLY A 16 5.01 -8.12 0.28
N VAL A 17 4.35 -7.35 1.14
CA VAL A 17 4.70 -7.28 2.56
C VAL A 17 4.17 -8.52 3.29
N ALA A 18 5.07 -9.25 3.94
CA ALA A 18 4.70 -10.45 4.71
C ALA A 18 3.67 -10.12 5.80
N GLY A 19 2.53 -10.81 5.78
CA GLY A 19 1.41 -10.54 6.70
C GLY A 19 0.28 -9.71 6.09
N VAL A 20 0.45 -9.15 4.90
CA VAL A 20 -0.65 -8.56 4.12
C VAL A 20 -1.48 -9.67 3.47
N SER A 21 -2.80 -9.58 3.58
CA SER A 21 -3.75 -10.52 2.97
C SER A 21 -4.58 -9.91 1.85
N ALA A 22 -4.81 -8.59 1.87
CA ALA A 22 -5.53 -7.89 0.81
C ALA A 22 -5.11 -6.43 0.70
N VAL A 23 -5.09 -5.90 -0.54
CA VAL A 23 -4.87 -4.50 -0.84
C VAL A 23 -5.90 -4.03 -1.87
N THR A 24 -6.66 -3.01 -1.52
CA THR A 24 -7.58 -2.30 -2.43
C THR A 24 -7.10 -0.86 -2.56
N VAL A 25 -7.01 -0.35 -3.78
CA VAL A 25 -6.53 1.01 -4.04
C VAL A 25 -7.61 1.81 -4.74
N ASP A 26 -7.89 3.00 -4.22
CA ASP A 26 -8.73 4.02 -4.84
C ASP A 26 -7.83 5.13 -5.39
N PHE A 27 -7.75 5.21 -6.71
CA PHE A 27 -6.90 6.18 -7.41
C PHE A 27 -7.49 7.58 -7.44
N ALA A 28 -8.82 7.68 -7.49
CA ALA A 28 -9.49 8.97 -7.45
C ALA A 28 -9.27 9.62 -6.09
N ALA A 29 -9.41 8.84 -5.01
CA ALA A 29 -9.18 9.28 -3.64
C ALA A 29 -7.69 9.30 -3.23
N LYS A 30 -6.79 8.68 -4.01
CA LYS A 30 -5.37 8.48 -3.68
C LYS A 30 -5.18 7.74 -2.35
N THR A 31 -6.04 6.77 -2.06
CA THR A 31 -5.99 5.97 -0.83
C THR A 31 -5.79 4.50 -1.14
N ALA A 32 -5.14 3.79 -0.21
CA ALA A 32 -5.04 2.35 -0.23
C ALA A 32 -5.56 1.79 1.09
N ARG A 33 -6.47 0.81 1.01
CA ARG A 33 -6.96 0.05 2.15
C ARG A 33 -6.26 -1.29 2.16
N VAL A 34 -5.61 -1.61 3.28
CA VAL A 34 -4.80 -2.81 3.43
C VAL A 34 -5.30 -3.62 4.60
N THR A 35 -5.55 -4.91 4.38
CA THR A 35 -5.82 -5.88 5.44
C THR A 35 -4.55 -6.67 5.70
N TYR A 36 -4.12 -6.71 6.96
CA TYR A 36 -2.89 -7.36 7.37
C TYR A 36 -2.96 -7.91 8.79
N ASP A 37 -2.11 -8.89 9.09
CA ASP A 37 -1.91 -9.43 10.43
C ASP A 37 -1.00 -8.49 11.25
N PRO A 38 -1.50 -7.86 12.33
CA PRO A 38 -0.73 -6.92 13.15
C PRO A 38 0.44 -7.57 13.91
N ARG A 39 0.50 -8.91 13.98
CA ARG A 39 1.65 -9.64 14.55
C ARG A 39 2.79 -9.79 13.56
N ARG A 40 2.55 -9.59 12.26
CA ARG A 40 3.51 -9.83 11.17
C ARG A 40 3.89 -8.58 10.40
N ALA A 41 2.97 -7.61 10.31
CA ALA A 41 3.18 -6.34 9.63
C ALA A 41 2.59 -5.19 10.45
N ASN A 42 2.99 -3.97 10.10
CA ASN A 42 2.38 -2.74 10.61
C ASN A 42 2.19 -1.74 9.47
N ALA A 43 1.38 -0.72 9.71
CA ALA A 43 1.04 0.27 8.68
C ALA A 43 2.24 1.06 8.16
N ALA A 44 3.27 1.27 9.00
CA ALA A 44 4.50 1.95 8.59
C ALA A 44 5.31 1.12 7.58
N ALA A 45 5.47 -0.19 7.83
CA ALA A 45 6.15 -1.10 6.92
C ALA A 45 5.42 -1.21 5.56
N ILE A 46 4.08 -1.23 5.60
CA ILE A 46 3.24 -1.26 4.39
C ILE A 46 3.37 0.05 3.60
N ALA A 47 3.34 1.19 4.29
CA ALA A 47 3.55 2.50 3.66
C ALA A 47 4.96 2.62 3.06
N ALA A 48 5.97 2.10 3.76
CA ALA A 48 7.36 2.08 3.28
C ALA A 48 7.51 1.25 1.99
N ALA A 49 6.78 0.14 1.84
CA ALA A 49 6.81 -0.65 0.61
C ALA A 49 6.35 0.16 -0.62
N SER A 50 5.29 0.97 -0.46
CA SER A 50 4.85 1.92 -1.49
C SER A 50 5.92 2.97 -1.79
N THR A 51 6.51 3.56 -0.74
CA THR A 51 7.56 4.58 -0.88
C THR A 51 8.79 4.03 -1.60
N ASN A 52 9.22 2.82 -1.27
CA ASN A 52 10.33 2.12 -1.93
C ASN A 52 10.05 1.80 -3.41
N ALA A 53 8.77 1.65 -3.77
CA ALA A 53 8.34 1.52 -5.17
C ALA A 53 8.25 2.87 -5.90
N GLY A 54 8.64 3.98 -5.26
CA GLY A 54 8.64 5.34 -5.82
C GLY A 54 7.35 6.13 -5.54
N TYR A 55 6.48 5.66 -4.65
CA TYR A 55 5.19 6.29 -4.35
C TYR A 55 5.06 6.55 -2.85
N THR A 56 5.40 7.76 -2.42
CA THR A 56 5.31 8.16 -1.02
C THR A 56 3.91 7.94 -0.47
N ALA A 57 3.81 7.13 0.58
CA ALA A 57 2.57 6.85 1.29
C ALA A 57 2.72 7.13 2.79
N ARG A 58 1.62 7.52 3.43
CA ARG A 58 1.53 7.67 4.88
C ARG A 58 0.35 6.87 5.38
N ALA A 59 0.55 6.11 6.45
CA ALA A 59 -0.53 5.45 7.14
C ALA A 59 -1.53 6.49 7.69
N ILE A 60 -2.81 6.30 7.40
CA ILE A 60 -3.92 7.04 7.99
C ILE A 60 -4.79 6.02 8.73
N GLN A 61 -4.47 5.78 10.00
CA GLN A 61 -5.26 4.92 10.87
C GLN A 61 -6.06 5.81 11.80
N ASN A 62 -7.39 5.74 11.69
CA ASN A 62 -8.32 6.32 12.64
C ASN A 62 -9.14 5.19 13.25
#